data_AF-A0A051TYW5-F1
#
_entry.id   AF-A0A051TYW5-F1
#
_cell.length_a   1.000
_cell.length_b   1.000
_cell.length_c   1.000
_cell.angle_alpha   90.00
_cell.angle_beta   90.00
_cell.angle_gamma   90.00
#
_symmetry.space_group_name_H-M   'P 1'
#
loop_
_entity.id
_entity.type
_entity.pdbx_description
1 polymer ?
#
loop_
_entity_poly.entity_id
_entity_poly.type
_entity_poly.pdbx_seq_one_letter_code
_entity_poly.pdbx_strand_id
1 'polypeptide(L)'
;MERAPLDWWLDRINLLIDMMGDVDLGGAVELDYSEASLSAVEAAARNRLGDPAEALYDEQQSFTAGVVAYLGEALMRVGGGRWDWVAEAPDGVEVADAVLRQRLAEHRWRIDSAGEPDATGLPIIRPDAESGLEELSPTHLVLQALASDESAVLSVVHERWQRAVKSHAATNPDWSPVKERTLADGLFNAPPPSTVLDEWLARREKRFPDWAAANGGSWDYTPDSIDRLTELVLRNTPTVAAIRDPGNADFVDGACYYLGEMLRRGCPSRWVYREFRDEGDPITANFQLQLDDDAGFTGPFHVLSFMLERGDLGRPRAYYDEWIGGIQ
;
A
#
# COMPACT_ATOMS: atom_id res chain seq x y z
N MET A 1 1.71 -22.38 -1.40
CA MET A 1 2.36 -22.05 -0.11
C MET A 1 1.44 -21.02 0.51
N GLU A 2 0.68 -21.38 1.54
CA GLU A 2 -0.23 -20.44 2.21
C GLU A 2 0.59 -19.25 2.73
N ARG A 3 0.24 -18.05 2.26
CA ARG A 3 0.78 -16.79 2.82
C ARG A 3 0.20 -16.66 4.23
N ALA A 4 1.01 -16.32 5.23
CA ALA A 4 0.53 -16.20 6.60
C ALA A 4 -0.55 -15.08 6.69
N PRO A 5 -1.59 -15.22 7.53
CA PRO A 5 -2.65 -14.21 7.67
C PRO A 5 -2.15 -12.78 7.89
N LEU A 6 -1.09 -12.62 8.69
CA LEU A 6 -0.45 -11.32 8.93
C LEU A 6 0.15 -10.71 7.65
N ASP A 7 0.88 -11.50 6.86
CA ASP A 7 1.49 -11.02 5.62
C ASP A 7 0.41 -10.55 4.63
N TRP A 8 -0.69 -11.31 4.51
CA TRP A 8 -1.84 -10.91 3.70
C TRP A 8 -2.46 -9.60 4.19
N TRP A 9 -2.67 -9.46 5.50
CA TRP A 9 -3.21 -8.24 6.09
C TRP A 9 -2.33 -7.02 5.78
N LEU A 10 -1.02 -7.14 6.00
CA LEU A 10 -0.05 -6.08 5.75
C LEU A 10 0.07 -5.70 4.27
N ASP A 11 -0.03 -6.68 3.35
CA ASP A 11 -0.04 -6.45 1.90
C ASP A 11 -1.31 -5.73 1.41
N ARG A 12 -2.40 -5.79 2.19
CA ARG A 12 -3.71 -5.23 1.83
C ARG A 12 -4.12 -4.02 2.64
N ILE A 13 -3.39 -3.67 3.70
CA ILE A 13 -3.84 -2.66 4.67
C ILE A 13 -4.15 -1.30 4.04
N ASN A 14 -3.34 -0.84 3.09
CA ASN A 14 -3.60 0.41 2.37
C ASN A 14 -4.83 0.29 1.47
N LEU A 15 -4.96 -0.82 0.72
CA LEU A 15 -6.13 -1.08 -0.12
C LEU A 15 -7.43 -1.11 0.70
N LEU A 16 -7.40 -1.72 1.89
CA LEU A 16 -8.52 -1.78 2.81
C LEU A 16 -8.96 -0.39 3.27
N ILE A 17 -8.00 0.46 3.64
CA ILE A 17 -8.25 1.84 4.06
C ILE A 17 -8.78 2.67 2.90
N ASP A 18 -8.15 2.60 1.72
CA ASP A 18 -8.55 3.34 0.52
C ASP A 18 -9.95 2.92 0.05
N MET A 19 -10.25 1.61 0.02
CA MET A 19 -11.57 1.12 -0.37
C MET A 19 -12.66 1.62 0.58
N MET A 20 -12.41 1.59 1.89
CA MET A 20 -13.35 2.12 2.88
C MET A 20 -13.54 3.64 2.71
N GLY A 21 -12.46 4.40 2.51
CA GLY A 21 -12.52 5.85 2.29
C GLY A 21 -13.24 6.26 1.01
N ASP A 22 -12.85 5.70 -0.13
CA ASP A 22 -13.33 6.14 -1.45
C ASP A 22 -14.67 5.50 -1.83
N VAL A 23 -14.85 4.21 -1.55
CA VAL A 23 -16.04 3.46 -1.99
C VAL A 23 -17.14 3.53 -0.95
N ASP A 24 -16.85 3.15 0.29
CA ASP A 24 -17.89 3.04 1.32
C ASP A 24 -18.26 4.40 1.95
N LEU A 25 -17.27 5.27 2.17
CA LEU A 25 -17.48 6.62 2.71
C LEU A 25 -17.64 7.68 1.61
N GLY A 26 -17.41 7.34 0.35
CA GLY A 26 -17.58 8.24 -0.79
C GLY A 26 -16.69 9.49 -0.74
N GLY A 27 -15.54 9.42 -0.07
CA GLY A 27 -14.64 10.55 0.16
C GLY A 27 -15.20 11.63 1.10
N ALA A 28 -16.30 11.35 1.83
CA ALA A 28 -16.91 12.32 2.75
C ALA A 28 -16.10 12.54 4.03
N VAL A 29 -15.19 11.62 4.35
CA VAL A 29 -14.32 11.68 5.52
C VAL A 29 -12.86 11.76 5.04
N GLU A 30 -12.15 12.79 5.48
CA GLU A 30 -10.71 12.87 5.30
C GLU A 30 -10.03 11.92 6.29
N LEU A 31 -9.37 10.88 5.77
CA LEU A 31 -8.71 9.84 6.56
C LEU A 31 -7.28 10.26 6.92
N ASP A 32 -7.15 11.13 7.91
CA ASP A 32 -5.89 11.75 8.35
C ASP A 32 -5.31 11.17 9.66
N TYR A 33 -5.91 10.10 10.17
CA TYR A 33 -5.58 9.43 11.45
C TYR A 33 -5.75 10.32 12.70
N SER A 34 -6.44 11.46 12.60
CA SER A 34 -6.77 12.32 13.73
C SER A 34 -7.92 11.80 14.59
N GLU A 35 -8.10 12.40 15.78
CA GLU A 35 -9.27 12.15 16.63
C GLU A 35 -10.59 12.51 15.95
N ALA A 36 -10.57 13.54 15.09
CA ALA A 36 -11.74 13.98 14.36
C ALA A 36 -12.15 12.96 13.29
N SER A 37 -11.18 12.43 12.53
CA SER A 37 -11.47 11.40 11.53
C SER A 37 -11.84 10.07 12.18
N LEU A 38 -11.25 9.68 13.32
CA LEU A 38 -11.72 8.52 14.09
C LEU A 38 -13.17 8.67 14.56
N SER A 39 -13.56 9.86 15.02
CA SER A 39 -14.96 10.15 15.40
C SER A 39 -15.90 10.07 14.19
N ALA A 40 -15.47 10.56 13.03
CA ALA A 40 -16.24 10.50 11.79
C ALA A 40 -16.39 9.06 11.28
N VAL A 41 -15.33 8.25 11.33
CA VAL A 41 -15.35 6.83 10.98
C VAL A 41 -16.27 6.05 11.92
N GLU A 42 -16.22 6.29 13.23
CA GLU A 42 -17.14 5.67 14.19
C GLU A 42 -18.61 6.01 13.86
N ALA A 43 -18.91 7.28 13.60
CA ALA A 43 -20.25 7.72 13.24
C ALA A 43 -20.73 7.06 11.94
N ALA A 44 -19.86 6.95 10.93
CA ALA A 44 -20.18 6.26 9.69
C ALA A 44 -20.43 4.76 9.90
N ALA A 45 -19.61 4.09 10.71
CA ALA A 45 -19.78 2.69 11.05
C ALA A 45 -21.11 2.45 11.78
N ARG A 46 -21.47 3.28 12.75
CA ARG A 46 -22.76 3.21 13.46
C ARG A 46 -23.96 3.49 12.56
N ASN A 47 -23.83 4.42 11.62
CA ASN A 47 -24.91 4.71 10.66
C ASN A 47 -25.12 3.56 9.68
N ARG A 48 -24.04 2.86 9.32
CA ARG A 48 -24.07 1.74 8.36
C ARG A 48 -24.48 0.42 9.01
N LEU A 49 -23.98 0.15 10.21
CA LEU A 49 -24.12 -1.10 10.94
C LEU A 49 -25.07 -0.86 12.12
N GLY A 50 -26.31 -1.32 11.98
CA GLY A 50 -27.36 -1.11 12.99
C GLY A 50 -27.21 -2.03 14.20
N ASP A 51 -26.47 -3.14 14.04
CA ASP A 51 -26.17 -4.12 15.09
C ASP A 51 -24.68 -4.52 15.03
N PRO A 52 -23.99 -4.68 16.18
CA PRO A 52 -22.57 -5.07 16.19
C PRO A 52 -22.26 -6.37 15.43
N ALA A 53 -23.19 -7.32 15.38
CA ALA A 53 -23.00 -8.56 14.64
C ALA A 53 -22.92 -8.34 13.12
N GLU A 54 -23.55 -7.28 12.60
CA GLU A 54 -23.49 -6.94 11.18
C GLU A 54 -22.07 -6.62 10.72
N ALA A 55 -21.21 -6.12 11.62
CA ALA A 55 -19.80 -5.88 11.32
C ALA A 55 -19.07 -7.18 10.89
N LEU A 56 -19.56 -8.34 11.34
CA LEU A 56 -18.96 -9.64 11.06
C LEU A 56 -19.66 -10.37 9.90
N TYR A 57 -20.60 -9.72 9.21
CA TYR A 57 -21.29 -10.29 8.07
C TYR A 57 -20.40 -10.22 6.83
N ASP A 58 -20.50 -11.26 6.01
CA ASP A 58 -19.79 -11.40 4.75
C ASP A 58 -19.94 -10.17 3.85
N GLU A 59 -21.14 -9.58 3.78
CA GLU A 59 -21.43 -8.42 2.94
C GLU A 59 -20.84 -7.10 3.47
N GLN A 60 -20.47 -7.06 4.75
CA GLN A 60 -19.88 -5.87 5.40
C GLN A 60 -18.37 -5.97 5.57
N GLN A 61 -17.79 -7.09 5.15
CA GLN A 61 -16.44 -7.44 5.54
C GLN A 61 -15.37 -6.49 5.02
N SER A 62 -15.46 -6.08 3.74
CA SER A 62 -14.53 -5.10 3.16
C SER A 62 -14.55 -3.78 3.93
N PHE A 63 -15.75 -3.30 4.28
CA PHE A 63 -15.93 -2.10 5.10
C PHE A 63 -15.34 -2.29 6.50
N THR A 64 -15.70 -3.37 7.19
CA THR A 64 -15.21 -3.67 8.55
C THR A 64 -13.69 -3.81 8.58
N ALA A 65 -13.09 -4.49 7.60
CA ALA A 65 -11.66 -4.64 7.48
C ALA A 65 -10.95 -3.29 7.26
N GLY A 66 -11.52 -2.40 6.46
CA GLY A 66 -11.05 -1.02 6.32
C GLY A 66 -11.09 -0.24 7.62
N VAL A 67 -12.20 -0.30 8.37
CA VAL A 67 -12.33 0.38 9.68
C VAL A 67 -11.31 -0.18 10.69
N VAL A 68 -11.15 -1.50 10.76
CA VAL A 68 -10.20 -2.18 11.65
C VAL A 68 -8.75 -1.81 11.29
N ALA A 69 -8.41 -1.81 10.00
CA ALA A 69 -7.11 -1.37 9.49
C ALA A 69 -6.83 0.09 9.86
N TYR A 70 -7.75 1.00 9.54
CA TYR A 70 -7.60 2.43 9.83
C TYR A 70 -7.41 2.71 11.32
N LEU A 71 -8.22 2.07 12.18
CA LEU A 71 -8.13 2.22 13.63
C LEU A 71 -6.79 1.73 14.19
N GLY A 72 -6.34 0.54 13.77
CA GLY A 72 -5.05 0.03 14.22
C GLY A 72 -3.90 0.92 13.77
N GLU A 73 -3.95 1.43 12.54
CA GLU A 73 -2.98 2.36 11.98
C GLU A 73 -2.95 3.72 12.70
N ALA A 74 -4.11 4.25 13.10
CA ALA A 74 -4.21 5.46 13.90
C ALA A 74 -3.59 5.27 15.29
N LEU A 75 -3.90 4.14 15.96
CA LEU A 75 -3.36 3.84 17.28
C LEU A 75 -1.85 3.57 17.25
N MET A 76 -1.34 2.87 16.23
CA MET A 76 0.10 2.64 16.07
C MET A 76 0.88 3.92 15.76
N ARG A 77 0.28 4.93 15.10
CA ARG A 77 0.91 6.25 14.92
C ARG A 77 1.14 6.98 16.25
N VAL A 78 0.34 6.66 17.27
CA VAL A 78 0.49 7.21 18.61
C VAL A 78 1.39 6.33 19.48
N GLY A 79 1.07 5.04 19.57
CA GLY A 79 1.71 4.09 20.50
C GLY A 79 2.94 3.37 19.95
N GLY A 80 3.29 3.59 18.68
CA GLY A 80 4.30 2.80 17.99
C GLY A 80 3.87 1.35 17.84
N GLY A 81 4.85 0.45 17.83
CA GLY A 81 4.62 -0.99 17.83
C GLY A 81 4.35 -1.57 16.44
N ARG A 82 3.67 -2.71 16.38
CA ARG A 82 3.45 -3.47 15.15
C ARG A 82 2.08 -4.14 15.10
N TRP A 83 1.65 -4.51 13.90
CA TRP A 83 0.59 -5.50 13.75
C TRP A 83 1.07 -6.89 14.14
N ASP A 84 0.16 -7.69 14.65
CA ASP A 84 0.35 -9.13 14.86
C ASP A 84 -0.98 -9.85 14.61
N TRP A 85 -0.93 -11.18 14.58
CA TRP A 85 -2.09 -12.03 14.34
C TRP A 85 -2.22 -13.10 15.41
N VAL A 86 -3.38 -13.14 16.07
CA VAL A 86 -3.65 -14.08 17.16
C VAL A 86 -4.84 -14.97 16.83
N ALA A 87 -4.80 -16.22 17.28
CA ALA A 87 -5.91 -17.16 17.11
C ALA A 87 -7.11 -16.80 18.01
N GLU A 88 -6.84 -16.23 19.18
CA GLU A 88 -7.83 -15.88 20.20
C GLU A 88 -7.62 -14.44 20.65
N ALA A 89 -8.67 -13.80 21.18
CA ALA A 89 -8.61 -12.43 21.66
C ALA A 89 -7.61 -12.26 22.81
N PRO A 90 -6.93 -11.11 22.94
CA PRO A 90 -6.17 -10.76 24.13
C PRO A 90 -6.97 -10.87 25.43
N ASP A 91 -6.28 -11.17 26.52
CA ASP A 91 -6.90 -11.25 27.86
C ASP A 91 -7.61 -9.92 28.22
N GLY A 92 -8.78 -10.03 28.86
CA GLY A 92 -9.55 -8.86 29.31
C GLY A 92 -10.43 -8.21 28.23
N VAL A 93 -10.42 -8.73 27.00
CA VAL A 93 -11.27 -8.28 25.91
C VAL A 93 -12.44 -9.25 25.73
N GLU A 94 -13.53 -9.04 26.48
CA GLU A 94 -14.71 -9.92 26.42
C GLU A 94 -15.89 -9.30 25.64
N VAL A 95 -16.39 -10.04 24.67
CA VAL A 95 -17.71 -9.80 24.08
C VAL A 95 -18.76 -10.44 24.98
N ALA A 96 -19.59 -9.63 25.65
CA ALA A 96 -20.62 -10.12 26.57
C ALA A 96 -21.74 -10.91 25.85
N ASP A 97 -22.14 -10.46 24.67
CA ASP A 97 -23.18 -11.09 23.87
C ASP A 97 -22.70 -12.45 23.31
N ALA A 98 -23.47 -13.51 23.58
CA ALA A 98 -23.10 -14.87 23.21
C ALA A 98 -23.20 -15.12 21.69
N VAL A 99 -24.14 -14.48 21.00
CA VAL A 99 -24.30 -14.61 19.54
C VAL A 99 -23.16 -13.90 18.84
N LEU A 100 -22.81 -12.69 19.30
CA LEU A 100 -21.69 -11.93 18.76
C LEU A 100 -20.36 -12.66 19.00
N ARG A 101 -20.17 -13.25 20.18
CA ARG A 101 -18.99 -14.07 20.49
C ARG A 101 -18.88 -15.29 19.57
N GLN A 102 -19.99 -15.99 19.34
CA GLN A 102 -20.02 -17.12 18.41
C GLN A 102 -19.65 -16.68 16.99
N ARG A 103 -20.27 -15.59 16.50
CA ARG A 103 -19.97 -15.04 15.17
C ARG A 103 -18.52 -14.63 15.03
N LEU A 104 -17.92 -14.03 16.05
CA LEU A 104 -16.51 -13.65 16.02
C LEU A 104 -15.58 -14.86 15.92
N ALA A 105 -15.88 -15.96 16.63
CA ALA A 105 -15.11 -17.20 16.52
C ALA A 105 -15.24 -17.88 15.13
N GLU A 106 -16.39 -17.73 14.51
CA GLU A 106 -16.68 -18.24 13.17
C GLU A 106 -16.20 -17.29 12.05
N HIS A 107 -15.87 -16.04 12.36
CA HIS A 107 -15.46 -15.03 11.39
C HIS A 107 -14.15 -15.42 10.69
N ARG A 108 -14.06 -15.09 9.41
CA ARG A 108 -12.89 -15.38 8.56
C ARG A 108 -12.60 -14.19 7.68
N TRP A 109 -11.45 -13.57 7.82
CA TRP A 109 -11.07 -12.37 7.05
C TRP A 109 -10.84 -12.71 5.58
N ARG A 110 -11.49 -11.98 4.68
CA ARG A 110 -11.33 -12.05 3.21
C ARG A 110 -11.69 -10.70 2.56
N ILE A 111 -11.11 -10.41 1.40
CA ILE A 111 -11.53 -9.31 0.50
C ILE A 111 -11.92 -9.97 -0.83
N ASP A 112 -13.04 -9.57 -1.42
CA ASP A 112 -13.78 -10.26 -2.50
C ASP A 112 -12.99 -10.58 -3.78
N SER A 113 -12.04 -11.52 -3.70
CA SER A 113 -11.29 -12.06 -4.83
C SER A 113 -11.14 -13.57 -4.67
N ALA A 114 -11.47 -14.30 -5.73
CA ALA A 114 -11.29 -15.75 -5.78
C ALA A 114 -9.79 -16.09 -5.56
N GLY A 115 -9.49 -16.76 -4.44
CA GLY A 115 -8.14 -17.21 -4.10
C GLY A 115 -7.46 -16.49 -2.93
N GLU A 116 -8.15 -15.56 -2.25
CA GLU A 116 -7.64 -14.99 -1.00
C GLU A 116 -7.72 -15.99 0.17
N PRO A 117 -6.81 -15.90 1.16
CA PRO A 117 -6.83 -16.80 2.31
C PRO A 117 -8.10 -16.61 3.14
N ASP A 118 -8.72 -17.71 3.56
CA ASP A 118 -9.82 -17.75 4.52
C ASP A 118 -9.25 -17.59 5.94
N ALA A 119 -8.78 -16.38 6.27
CA ALA A 119 -7.90 -16.16 7.41
C ALA A 119 -8.66 -16.22 8.75
N THR A 120 -8.40 -17.28 9.53
CA THR A 120 -8.92 -17.45 10.89
C THR A 120 -8.13 -16.60 11.89
N GLY A 121 -8.78 -16.09 12.93
CA GLY A 121 -8.13 -15.33 14.00
C GLY A 121 -8.36 -13.82 13.87
N LEU A 122 -7.51 -13.04 14.53
CA LEU A 122 -7.73 -11.61 14.72
C LEU A 122 -6.45 -10.82 14.44
N PRO A 123 -6.53 -9.75 13.63
CA PRO A 123 -5.47 -8.76 13.60
C PRO A 123 -5.48 -8.01 14.95
N ILE A 124 -4.30 -7.86 15.54
CA ILE A 124 -4.08 -7.08 16.76
C ILE A 124 -2.93 -6.10 16.55
N ILE A 125 -2.90 -5.07 17.39
CA ILE A 125 -1.75 -4.18 17.49
C ILE A 125 -1.02 -4.44 18.81
N ARG A 126 0.30 -4.55 18.72
CA ARG A 126 1.21 -4.63 19.86
C ARG A 126 1.96 -3.30 19.94
N PRO A 127 1.65 -2.41 20.89
CA PRO A 127 2.33 -1.13 21.06
C PRO A 127 3.83 -1.28 21.27
N ASP A 128 4.56 -0.17 21.21
CA ASP A 128 5.95 -0.12 21.65
C ASP A 128 6.05 -0.68 23.08
N ALA A 129 6.91 -1.68 23.28
CA ALA A 129 6.99 -2.44 24.52
C ALA A 129 7.39 -1.56 25.73
N GLU A 130 8.07 -0.44 25.49
CA GLU A 130 8.48 0.47 26.55
C GLU A 130 7.35 1.43 26.97
N SER A 131 6.34 1.63 26.11
CA SER A 131 5.21 2.55 26.38
C SER A 131 4.32 2.14 27.56
N GLY A 132 4.33 0.85 27.94
CA GLY A 132 3.44 0.29 28.97
C GLY A 132 1.98 0.17 28.52
N LEU A 133 1.68 0.40 27.25
CA LEU A 133 0.37 0.15 26.66
C LEU A 133 0.15 -1.35 26.44
N GLU A 134 -1.08 -1.80 26.66
CA GLU A 134 -1.49 -3.19 26.44
C GLU A 134 -1.74 -3.47 24.95
N GLU A 135 -1.55 -4.73 24.55
CA GLU A 135 -1.99 -5.20 23.24
C GLU A 135 -3.50 -4.98 23.05
N LEU A 136 -3.91 -4.67 21.82
CA LEU A 136 -5.29 -4.30 21.55
C LEU A 136 -5.78 -4.96 20.26
N SER A 137 -7.02 -5.46 20.28
CA SER A 137 -7.72 -5.93 19.10
C SER A 137 -8.61 -4.81 18.54
N PRO A 138 -8.27 -4.20 17.38
CA PRO A 138 -9.10 -3.16 16.80
C PRO A 138 -10.51 -3.67 16.45
N THR A 139 -10.63 -4.95 16.07
CA THR A 139 -11.93 -5.62 15.87
C THR A 139 -12.83 -5.53 17.09
N HIS A 140 -12.33 -5.88 18.28
CA HIS A 140 -13.12 -5.81 19.50
C HIS A 140 -13.45 -4.38 19.89
N LEU A 141 -12.55 -3.43 19.65
CA LEU A 141 -12.80 -2.02 19.90
C LEU A 141 -13.91 -1.47 18.97
N VAL A 142 -13.95 -1.89 17.70
CA VAL A 142 -15.06 -1.58 16.79
C VAL A 142 -16.37 -2.19 17.28
N LEU A 143 -16.37 -3.46 17.69
CA LEU A 143 -17.57 -4.11 18.22
C LEU A 143 -18.07 -3.42 19.51
N GLN A 144 -17.16 -2.99 20.38
CA GLN A 144 -17.48 -2.22 21.58
C GLN A 144 -18.09 -0.87 21.21
N ALA A 145 -17.51 -0.17 20.23
CA ALA A 145 -18.07 1.08 19.73
C ALA A 145 -19.49 0.86 19.22
N LEU A 146 -19.74 -0.15 18.37
CA LEU A 146 -21.07 -0.42 17.84
C LEU A 146 -22.08 -0.81 18.93
N ALA A 147 -21.66 -1.53 19.97
CA ALA A 147 -22.54 -2.00 21.05
C ALA A 147 -22.87 -0.94 22.10
N SER A 148 -22.06 0.11 22.21
CA SER A 148 -22.22 1.15 23.22
C SER A 148 -23.22 2.22 22.77
N ASP A 149 -24.02 2.74 23.71
CA ASP A 149 -24.81 3.97 23.50
C ASP A 149 -23.93 5.24 23.53
N GLU A 150 -22.67 5.13 23.96
CA GLU A 150 -21.73 6.25 24.04
C GLU A 150 -21.11 6.56 22.67
N SER A 151 -21.26 7.78 22.17
CA SER A 151 -20.51 8.25 21.02
C SER A 151 -19.03 8.47 21.37
N ALA A 152 -18.13 8.24 20.42
CA ALA A 152 -16.70 8.59 20.46
C ALA A 152 -15.82 7.61 21.25
N VAL A 153 -16.20 6.34 21.29
CA VAL A 153 -15.39 5.26 21.89
C VAL A 153 -13.99 5.20 21.26
N LEU A 154 -13.88 5.33 19.93
CA LEU A 154 -12.62 5.23 19.22
C LEU A 154 -11.67 6.39 19.57
N SER A 155 -12.17 7.62 19.58
CA SER A 155 -11.35 8.79 19.90
C SER A 155 -10.94 8.80 21.38
N VAL A 156 -11.80 8.35 22.29
CA VAL A 156 -11.48 8.22 23.73
C VAL A 156 -10.31 7.25 23.94
N VAL A 157 -10.28 6.11 23.25
CA VAL A 157 -9.15 5.18 23.33
C VAL A 157 -7.88 5.79 22.74
N HIS A 158 -7.99 6.48 21.61
CA HIS A 158 -6.87 7.17 20.99
C HIS A 158 -6.27 8.25 21.91
N GLU A 159 -7.10 9.10 22.52
CA GLU A 159 -6.67 10.09 23.51
C GLU A 159 -6.00 9.45 24.73
N ARG A 160 -6.52 8.30 25.20
CA ARG A 160 -5.92 7.54 26.30
C ARG A 160 -4.51 7.09 25.94
N TRP A 161 -4.31 6.57 24.74
CA TRP A 161 -2.99 6.17 24.24
C TRP A 161 -2.04 7.36 24.13
N GLN A 162 -2.50 8.48 23.57
CA GLN A 162 -1.68 9.69 23.49
C GLN A 162 -1.24 10.16 24.87
N ARG A 163 -2.15 10.13 25.86
CA ARG A 163 -1.83 10.54 27.23
C ARG A 163 -0.80 9.61 27.88
N ALA A 164 -0.93 8.30 27.68
CA ALA A 164 0.03 7.32 28.20
C ALA A 164 1.42 7.53 27.58
N VAL A 165 1.51 7.67 26.25
CA VAL A 165 2.75 7.92 25.53
C VAL A 165 3.39 9.24 25.97
N LYS A 166 2.62 10.34 26.04
CA LYS A 166 3.10 11.65 26.53
C LYS A 166 3.60 11.55 27.97
N SER A 167 2.92 10.79 28.83
CA SER A 167 3.34 10.58 30.22
C SER A 167 4.66 9.81 30.28
N HIS A 168 4.84 8.77 29.46
CA HIS A 168 6.06 7.99 29.40
C HIS A 168 7.24 8.82 28.85
N ALA A 169 7.03 9.56 27.76
CA ALA A 169 8.06 10.43 27.18
C ALA A 169 8.50 11.57 28.13
N ALA A 170 7.58 12.09 28.94
CA ALA A 170 7.90 13.10 29.95
C ALA A 170 8.87 12.57 31.03
N THR A 171 8.85 11.26 31.31
CA THR A 171 9.79 10.61 32.24
C THR A 171 11.02 10.03 31.54
N ASN A 172 10.99 9.87 30.22
CA ASN A 172 12.04 9.25 29.40
C ASN A 172 12.31 10.12 28.15
N PRO A 173 13.08 11.22 28.28
CA PRO A 173 13.23 12.23 27.21
C PRO A 173 13.88 11.73 25.91
N ASP A 174 14.68 10.67 25.99
CA ASP A 174 15.37 10.07 24.84
C ASP A 174 14.51 8.99 24.14
N TRP A 175 13.32 8.71 24.67
CA TRP A 175 12.40 7.72 24.12
C TRP A 175 11.32 8.40 23.27
N SER A 176 11.01 7.79 22.13
CA SER A 176 9.79 8.02 21.39
C SER A 176 9.27 6.69 20.85
N PRO A 177 7.95 6.49 20.76
CA PRO A 177 7.39 5.25 20.26
C PRO A 177 7.84 4.98 18.83
N VAL A 178 8.22 3.73 18.53
CA VAL A 178 8.65 3.32 17.19
C VAL A 178 7.61 2.41 16.56
N LYS A 179 6.98 2.88 15.48
CA LYS A 179 6.03 2.10 14.67
C LYS A 179 6.77 1.28 13.61
N GLU A 180 6.47 -0.02 13.54
CA GLU A 180 6.81 -0.87 12.40
C GLU A 180 6.05 -0.39 11.16
N ARG A 181 6.79 -0.16 10.09
CA ARG A 181 6.26 0.42 8.86
C ARG A 181 5.29 -0.54 8.17
N THR A 182 4.25 0.03 7.58
CA THR A 182 3.19 -0.68 6.84
C THR A 182 2.88 0.06 5.54
N LEU A 183 2.12 -0.57 4.62
CA LEU A 183 1.69 0.11 3.40
C LEU A 183 0.80 1.34 3.66
N ALA A 184 0.13 1.40 4.81
CA ALA A 184 -0.71 2.54 5.18
C ALA A 184 0.10 3.79 5.56
N ASP A 185 1.43 3.70 5.68
CA ASP A 185 2.31 4.87 5.86
C ASP A 185 2.57 5.62 4.54
N GLY A 186 1.90 5.22 3.45
CA GLY A 186 2.18 5.70 2.09
C GLY A 186 3.50 5.13 1.53
N LEU A 187 4.02 4.08 2.15
CA LEU A 187 5.31 3.49 1.83
C LEU A 187 5.13 2.10 1.23
N PHE A 188 5.67 1.85 0.05
CA PHE A 188 5.61 0.55 -0.59
C PHE A 188 6.70 -0.37 -0.04
N ASN A 189 6.35 -1.56 0.46
CA ASN A 189 7.35 -2.54 0.90
C ASN A 189 8.35 -2.84 -0.22
N ALA A 190 9.64 -2.65 0.04
CA ALA A 190 10.70 -3.05 -0.88
C ALA A 190 10.58 -4.56 -1.16
N PRO A 191 10.43 -5.00 -2.42
CA PRO A 191 10.47 -6.41 -2.74
C PRO A 191 11.83 -7.00 -2.32
N PRO A 192 11.89 -8.29 -1.95
CA PRO A 192 13.16 -8.94 -1.66
C PRO A 192 14.08 -8.88 -2.90
N PRO A 193 15.41 -9.02 -2.71
CA PRO A 193 16.35 -9.13 -3.82
C PRO A 193 15.91 -10.19 -4.83
N SER A 194 16.04 -9.89 -6.12
CA SER A 194 15.54 -10.75 -7.20
C SER A 194 16.66 -11.05 -8.20
N THR A 195 16.99 -12.33 -8.33
CA THR A 195 17.94 -12.79 -9.36
C THR A 195 17.45 -12.48 -10.77
N VAL A 196 16.13 -12.47 -10.98
CA VAL A 196 15.51 -12.09 -12.27
C VAL A 196 15.81 -10.62 -12.60
N LEU A 197 15.73 -9.73 -11.61
CA LEU A 197 16.09 -8.33 -11.75
C LEU A 197 17.57 -8.18 -12.03
N ASP A 198 18.42 -8.81 -11.22
CA ASP A 198 19.88 -8.71 -11.33
C ASP A 198 20.36 -9.12 -12.72
N GLU A 199 19.83 -10.23 -13.22
CA GLU A 199 20.15 -10.70 -14.57
C GLU A 199 19.62 -9.76 -15.66
N TRP A 200 18.42 -9.20 -15.51
CA TRP A 200 17.87 -8.25 -16.48
C TRP A 200 18.71 -6.97 -16.52
N LEU A 201 19.05 -6.39 -15.38
CA LEU A 201 19.90 -5.22 -15.27
C LEU A 201 21.28 -5.49 -15.89
N ALA A 202 21.94 -6.59 -15.53
CA ALA A 202 23.26 -6.94 -16.09
C ALA A 202 23.22 -7.13 -17.62
N ARG A 203 22.15 -7.74 -18.15
CA ARG A 203 21.95 -7.87 -19.60
C ARG A 203 21.72 -6.51 -20.26
N ARG A 204 20.92 -5.63 -19.65
CA ARG A 204 20.60 -4.31 -20.19
C ARG A 204 21.81 -3.39 -20.17
N GLU A 205 22.53 -3.31 -19.07
CA GLU A 205 23.76 -2.53 -18.95
C GLU A 205 24.76 -2.91 -20.06
N LYS A 206 24.94 -4.20 -20.31
CA LYS A 206 25.84 -4.71 -21.36
C LYS A 206 25.34 -4.40 -22.78
N ARG A 207 24.03 -4.51 -23.04
CA ARG A 207 23.44 -4.38 -24.39
C ARG A 207 23.02 -2.97 -24.75
N PHE A 208 22.92 -2.07 -23.78
CA PHE A 208 22.42 -0.72 -24.00
C PHE A 208 23.23 0.06 -25.06
N PRO A 209 24.58 -0.03 -25.12
CA PRO A 209 25.33 0.64 -26.19
C PRO A 209 24.93 0.19 -27.60
N ASP A 210 24.67 -1.10 -27.80
CA ASP A 210 24.24 -1.64 -29.09
C ASP A 210 22.79 -1.20 -29.42
N TRP A 211 21.91 -1.21 -28.43
CA TRP A 211 20.53 -0.71 -28.56
C TRP A 211 20.53 0.79 -28.92
N ALA A 212 21.36 1.58 -28.25
CA ALA A 212 21.52 3.01 -28.49
C ALA A 212 22.02 3.29 -29.91
N ALA A 213 23.03 2.54 -30.37
CA ALA A 213 23.58 2.66 -31.72
C ALA A 213 22.56 2.27 -32.79
N ALA A 214 21.78 1.21 -32.56
CA ALA A 214 20.78 0.72 -33.51
C ALA A 214 19.59 1.67 -33.69
N ASN A 215 19.20 2.38 -32.63
CA ASN A 215 18.03 3.27 -32.64
C ASN A 215 18.37 4.74 -32.94
N GLY A 216 19.65 5.10 -32.95
CA GLY A 216 20.12 6.46 -33.17
C GLY A 216 19.67 7.44 -32.07
N GLY A 217 20.19 8.66 -32.11
CA GLY A 217 19.91 9.68 -31.08
C GLY A 217 20.98 9.77 -30.01
N SER A 218 21.24 11.01 -29.53
CA SER A 218 22.13 11.26 -28.39
C SER A 218 21.43 10.85 -27.09
N TRP A 219 21.67 9.63 -26.61
CA TRP A 219 21.14 9.13 -25.34
C TRP A 219 22.00 9.62 -24.18
N ASP A 220 21.86 10.90 -23.87
CA ASP A 220 22.72 11.70 -22.97
C ASP A 220 22.16 11.85 -21.55
N TYR A 221 21.04 11.19 -21.26
CA TYR A 221 20.29 11.31 -20.01
C TYR A 221 19.82 12.73 -19.68
N THR A 222 19.66 13.59 -20.68
CA THR A 222 18.98 14.88 -20.49
C THR A 222 17.47 14.68 -20.49
N PRO A 223 16.69 15.55 -19.82
CA PRO A 223 15.23 15.47 -19.89
C PRO A 223 14.68 15.49 -21.33
N ASP A 224 15.30 16.22 -22.25
CA ASP A 224 14.91 16.28 -23.68
C ASP A 224 15.17 14.95 -24.44
N SER A 225 15.94 14.04 -23.85
CA SER A 225 16.08 12.67 -24.36
C SER A 225 14.82 11.83 -24.14
N ILE A 226 13.94 12.23 -23.21
CA ILE A 226 12.64 11.56 -22.98
C ILE A 226 11.72 11.81 -24.18
N ASP A 227 11.62 13.05 -24.68
CA ASP A 227 10.79 13.35 -25.86
C ASP A 227 11.26 12.58 -27.10
N ARG A 228 12.59 12.42 -27.25
CA ARG A 228 13.16 11.60 -28.32
C ARG A 228 12.85 10.11 -28.14
N LEU A 229 12.83 9.62 -26.90
CA LEU A 229 12.44 8.26 -26.57
C LEU A 229 10.96 8.02 -26.89
N THR A 230 10.06 8.95 -26.53
CA THR A 230 8.62 8.79 -26.76
C THR A 230 8.30 8.74 -28.25
N GLU A 231 8.91 9.60 -29.06
CA GLU A 231 8.81 9.52 -30.51
C GLU A 231 9.35 8.20 -31.08
N LEU A 232 10.46 7.70 -30.56
CA LEU A 232 11.04 6.42 -30.99
C LEU A 232 10.12 5.24 -30.68
N VAL A 233 9.54 5.22 -29.47
CA VAL A 233 8.58 4.20 -29.05
C VAL A 233 7.32 4.26 -29.91
N LEU A 234 6.77 5.45 -30.19
CA LEU A 234 5.62 5.59 -31.09
C LEU A 234 5.93 5.07 -32.50
N ARG A 235 7.12 5.33 -33.03
CA ARG A 235 7.50 4.88 -34.38
C ARG A 235 7.63 3.36 -34.48
N ASN A 236 8.24 2.71 -33.49
CA ASN A 236 8.54 1.28 -33.54
C ASN A 236 7.42 0.41 -32.97
N THR A 237 6.66 0.92 -32.00
CA THR A 237 5.56 0.22 -31.34
C THR A 237 4.34 1.17 -31.23
N PRO A 238 3.64 1.46 -32.33
CA PRO A 238 2.63 2.52 -32.39
C PRO A 238 1.35 2.25 -31.60
N THR A 239 1.18 1.05 -31.03
CA THR A 239 -0.03 0.64 -30.32
C THR A 239 0.32 -0.12 -29.05
N VAL A 240 -0.62 -0.18 -28.10
CA VAL A 240 -0.52 -1.00 -26.89
C VAL A 240 -0.30 -2.49 -27.22
N ALA A 241 -0.90 -2.97 -28.31
CA ALA A 241 -0.65 -4.34 -28.78
C ALA A 241 0.81 -4.52 -29.26
N ALA A 242 1.37 -3.54 -29.98
CA ALA A 242 2.73 -3.62 -30.50
C ALA A 242 3.80 -3.53 -29.39
N ILE A 243 3.59 -2.72 -28.35
CA ILE A 243 4.54 -2.65 -27.21
C ILE A 243 4.49 -3.91 -26.34
N ARG A 244 3.38 -4.66 -26.37
CA ARG A 244 3.21 -5.97 -25.71
C ARG A 244 3.67 -7.15 -26.56
N ASP A 245 3.92 -6.96 -27.85
CA ASP A 245 4.32 -8.02 -28.76
C ASP A 245 5.71 -8.58 -28.36
N PRO A 246 5.85 -9.89 -28.11
CA PRO A 246 7.13 -10.52 -27.81
C PRO A 246 8.21 -10.28 -28.88
N GLY A 247 7.82 -10.05 -30.14
CA GLY A 247 8.74 -9.69 -31.22
C GLY A 247 9.45 -8.36 -31.03
N ASN A 248 8.88 -7.46 -30.21
CA ASN A 248 9.45 -6.15 -29.88
C ASN A 248 10.16 -6.13 -28.52
N ALA A 249 10.24 -7.27 -27.81
CA ALA A 249 10.69 -7.32 -26.42
C ALA A 249 12.07 -6.69 -26.19
N ASP A 250 13.07 -6.94 -27.05
CA ASP A 250 14.41 -6.37 -26.86
C ASP A 250 14.45 -4.85 -27.07
N PHE A 251 13.61 -4.34 -27.99
CA PHE A 251 13.45 -2.90 -28.19
C PHE A 251 12.81 -2.26 -26.95
N VAL A 252 11.69 -2.82 -26.48
CA VAL A 252 10.93 -2.33 -25.32
C VAL A 252 11.75 -2.41 -24.05
N ASP A 253 12.51 -3.49 -23.84
CA ASP A 253 13.46 -3.66 -22.74
C ASP A 253 14.48 -2.52 -22.69
N GLY A 254 15.08 -2.16 -23.83
CA GLY A 254 16.04 -1.05 -23.91
C GLY A 254 15.40 0.31 -23.65
N ALA A 255 14.18 0.54 -24.16
CA ALA A 255 13.43 1.77 -23.91
C ALA A 255 13.05 1.92 -22.43
N CYS A 256 12.55 0.86 -21.81
CA CYS A 256 12.19 0.83 -20.38
C CYS A 256 13.42 1.01 -19.49
N TYR A 257 14.54 0.35 -19.83
CA TYR A 257 15.81 0.53 -19.13
C TYR A 257 16.29 1.98 -19.17
N TYR A 258 16.26 2.61 -20.35
CA TYR A 258 16.69 4.01 -20.48
C TYR A 258 15.82 4.98 -19.68
N LEU A 259 14.48 4.86 -19.79
CA LEU A 259 13.55 5.69 -19.02
C LEU A 259 13.68 5.45 -17.52
N GLY A 260 13.87 4.20 -17.09
CA GLY A 260 14.10 3.90 -15.68
C GLY A 260 15.41 4.47 -15.17
N GLU A 261 16.50 4.42 -15.94
CA GLU A 261 17.77 5.07 -15.58
C GLU A 261 17.66 6.60 -15.54
N MET A 262 16.83 7.21 -16.39
CA MET A 262 16.49 8.63 -16.29
C MET A 262 15.82 8.95 -14.95
N LEU A 263 14.74 8.24 -14.61
CA LEU A 263 14.01 8.40 -13.36
C LEU A 263 14.93 8.21 -12.14
N ARG A 264 15.78 7.18 -12.18
CA ARG A 264 16.75 6.84 -11.13
C ARG A 264 17.81 7.90 -10.90
N ARG A 265 18.24 8.58 -11.96
CA ARG A 265 19.24 9.67 -11.90
C ARG A 265 18.62 11.00 -11.46
N GLY A 266 17.35 11.22 -11.80
CA GLY A 266 16.62 12.43 -11.44
C GLY A 266 16.18 12.46 -9.97
N CYS A 267 15.92 11.30 -9.37
CA CYS A 267 15.37 11.19 -8.01
C CYS A 267 15.92 9.93 -7.29
N PRO A 268 16.35 10.02 -6.02
CA PRO A 268 16.84 8.87 -5.25
C PRO A 268 15.85 7.70 -5.25
N SER A 269 16.22 6.65 -5.99
CA SER A 269 15.37 5.48 -6.21
C SER A 269 16.22 4.29 -6.64
N ARG A 270 15.61 3.11 -6.56
CA ARG A 270 16.21 1.82 -6.87
C ARG A 270 15.30 0.99 -7.76
N TRP A 271 15.91 0.16 -8.60
CA TRP A 271 15.19 -0.84 -9.36
C TRP A 271 14.65 -1.93 -8.43
N VAL A 272 13.41 -2.35 -8.65
CA VAL A 272 12.74 -3.43 -7.93
C VAL A 272 12.01 -4.35 -8.91
N TYR A 273 11.83 -5.61 -8.53
CA TYR A 273 11.03 -6.57 -9.28
C TYR A 273 9.74 -6.87 -8.52
N ARG A 274 8.61 -6.52 -9.13
CA ARG A 274 7.28 -6.79 -8.59
C ARG A 274 6.51 -7.64 -9.58
N GLU A 275 6.09 -8.82 -9.17
CA GLU A 275 5.29 -9.70 -10.02
C GLU A 275 3.81 -9.27 -9.98
N PHE A 276 3.52 -8.13 -10.63
CA PHE A 276 2.16 -7.71 -10.95
C PHE A 276 1.88 -8.12 -12.39
N ARG A 277 1.36 -9.33 -12.58
CA ARG A 277 0.99 -9.78 -13.93
C ARG A 277 -0.45 -9.39 -14.23
N ASP A 278 -0.62 -8.26 -14.89
CA ASP A 278 -1.81 -8.05 -15.70
C ASP A 278 -1.77 -8.99 -16.90
N GLU A 279 -2.92 -9.57 -17.25
CA GLU A 279 -3.02 -10.55 -18.32
C GLU A 279 -2.56 -9.94 -19.66
N GLY A 280 -1.47 -10.48 -20.22
CA GLY A 280 -0.90 -10.05 -21.51
C GLY A 280 0.26 -9.05 -21.43
N ASP A 281 0.66 -8.60 -20.25
CA ASP A 281 1.86 -7.76 -20.11
C ASP A 281 3.17 -8.57 -20.18
N PRO A 282 4.23 -8.02 -20.83
CA PRO A 282 5.53 -8.66 -20.87
C PRO A 282 6.21 -8.61 -19.50
N ILE A 283 7.20 -9.49 -19.28
CA ILE A 283 7.99 -9.50 -18.03
C ILE A 283 8.63 -8.13 -17.71
N THR A 284 8.90 -7.31 -18.73
CA THR A 284 9.45 -5.97 -18.60
C THR A 284 8.57 -5.05 -17.73
N ALA A 285 7.25 -5.28 -17.68
CA ALA A 285 6.32 -4.51 -16.84
C ALA A 285 6.58 -4.66 -15.33
N ASN A 286 7.26 -5.75 -14.95
CA ASN A 286 7.58 -6.07 -13.56
C ASN A 286 8.86 -5.40 -13.06
N PHE A 287 9.68 -4.81 -13.94
CA PHE A 287 10.87 -4.04 -13.56
C PHE A 287 10.49 -2.59 -13.35
N GLN A 288 10.52 -2.16 -12.09
CA GLN A 288 9.98 -0.87 -11.65
C GLN A 288 11.04 -0.11 -10.87
N LEU A 289 10.85 1.20 -10.72
CA LEU A 289 11.64 2.07 -9.86
C LEU A 289 10.85 2.35 -8.60
N GLN A 290 11.49 2.24 -7.45
CA GLN A 290 10.92 2.60 -6.17
C GLN A 290 11.80 3.67 -5.52
N LEU A 291 11.17 4.71 -4.99
CA LEU A 291 11.85 5.77 -4.24
C LEU A 291 12.61 5.19 -3.06
N ASP A 292 13.77 5.77 -2.74
CA ASP A 292 14.63 5.26 -1.65
C ASP A 292 14.00 5.45 -0.26
N ASP A 293 13.09 6.40 -0.11
CA ASP A 293 12.28 6.60 1.09
C ASP A 293 11.01 5.72 1.14
N ASP A 294 10.79 4.91 0.11
CA ASP A 294 9.64 4.03 -0.11
C ASP A 294 8.32 4.73 -0.44
N ALA A 295 8.29 6.05 -0.57
CA ALA A 295 7.04 6.84 -0.72
C ALA A 295 6.31 6.61 -2.06
N GLY A 296 6.93 5.90 -3.00
CA GLY A 296 6.39 5.72 -4.33
C GLY A 296 7.13 4.67 -5.14
N PHE A 297 6.45 4.08 -6.11
CA PHE A 297 7.08 3.34 -7.18
C PHE A 297 6.44 3.66 -8.53
N THR A 298 7.17 3.37 -9.61
CA THR A 298 6.71 3.58 -10.98
C THR A 298 7.30 2.53 -11.92
N GLY A 299 6.55 2.18 -12.96
CA GLY A 299 7.00 1.24 -13.99
C GLY A 299 7.27 1.95 -15.31
N PRO A 300 8.51 1.99 -15.82
CA PRO A 300 8.82 2.60 -17.12
C PRO A 300 7.96 2.03 -18.26
N PHE A 301 7.66 0.73 -18.24
CA PHE A 301 6.76 0.10 -19.21
C PHE A 301 5.35 0.71 -19.18
N HIS A 302 4.76 0.88 -17.98
CA HIS A 302 3.43 1.44 -17.83
C HIS A 302 3.38 2.89 -18.30
N VAL A 303 4.40 3.70 -17.98
CA VAL A 303 4.50 5.09 -18.47
C VAL A 303 4.46 5.14 -20.00
N LEU A 304 5.22 4.28 -20.68
CA LEU A 304 5.23 4.20 -22.14
C LEU A 304 3.94 3.59 -22.74
N SER A 305 3.37 2.58 -22.09
CA SER A 305 2.11 1.96 -22.53
C SER A 305 0.94 2.95 -22.42
N PHE A 306 0.83 3.68 -21.30
CA PHE A 306 -0.19 4.71 -21.09
C PHE A 306 -0.05 5.89 -22.08
N MET A 307 1.18 6.27 -22.43
CA MET A 307 1.45 7.24 -23.49
C MET A 307 0.82 6.80 -24.82
N LEU A 308 1.01 5.54 -25.21
CA LEU A 308 0.42 4.98 -26.45
C LEU A 308 -1.10 4.85 -26.37
N GLU A 309 -1.63 4.42 -25.23
CA GLU A 309 -3.08 4.28 -25.01
C GLU A 309 -3.79 5.63 -25.14
N ARG A 310 -3.21 6.70 -24.59
CA ARG A 310 -3.78 8.05 -24.59
C ARG A 310 -3.40 8.88 -25.80
N GLY A 311 -2.39 8.45 -26.57
CA GLY A 311 -1.82 9.23 -27.68
C GLY A 311 -1.13 10.52 -27.24
N ASP A 312 -0.61 10.57 -26.00
CA ASP A 312 -0.01 11.77 -25.39
C ASP A 312 1.51 11.61 -25.23
N LEU A 313 2.26 12.05 -26.24
CA LEU A 313 3.73 11.97 -26.26
C LEU A 313 4.43 12.83 -25.20
N GLY A 314 3.74 13.83 -24.65
CA GLY A 314 4.29 14.69 -23.59
C GLY A 314 4.20 14.05 -22.20
N ARG A 315 3.34 13.04 -22.02
CA ARG A 315 3.06 12.43 -20.72
C ARG A 315 4.30 11.87 -20.02
N PRO A 316 5.21 11.12 -20.69
CA PRO A 316 6.41 10.63 -20.01
C PRO A 316 7.34 11.74 -19.53
N ARG A 317 7.42 12.87 -20.26
CA ARG A 317 8.21 14.02 -19.83
C ARG A 317 7.58 14.74 -18.65
N ALA A 318 6.27 15.01 -18.72
CA ALA A 318 5.54 15.59 -17.60
C ALA A 318 5.64 14.72 -16.34
N TYR A 319 5.50 13.40 -16.50
CA TYR A 319 5.67 12.44 -15.40
C TYR A 319 7.07 12.45 -14.80
N TYR A 320 8.12 12.54 -15.63
CA TYR A 320 9.48 12.69 -15.14
C TYR A 320 9.65 13.99 -14.35
N ASP A 321 9.11 15.11 -14.83
CA ASP A 321 9.19 16.41 -14.14
C ASP A 321 8.43 16.38 -12.80
N GLU A 322 7.30 15.68 -12.71
CA GLU A 322 6.56 15.42 -11.46
C GLU A 322 7.37 14.52 -10.51
N TRP A 323 7.95 13.43 -11.03
CA TRP A 323 8.74 12.47 -10.26
C TRP A 323 9.98 13.09 -9.59
N ILE A 324 10.62 14.05 -10.25
CA ILE A 324 11.74 14.81 -9.65
C ILE A 324 11.25 15.99 -8.79
N GLY A 325 10.07 16.53 -9.08
CA GLY A 325 9.50 17.71 -8.44
C GLY A 325 8.82 17.46 -7.10
N GLY A 326 8.45 16.20 -6.79
CA GLY A 326 7.85 15.79 -5.53
C GLY A 326 8.74 15.91 -4.27
N ILE A 327 9.95 16.47 -4.39
CA ILE A 327 10.90 16.72 -3.29
C ILE A 327 11.06 18.24 -3.05
N GLN A 328 9.95 18.92 -2.74
CA GLN A 328 9.98 20.24 -2.10
C GLN A 328 9.10 20.27 -0.86
#